data_AF-A0A8D8F290-F1
#
_entry.id   AF-A0A8D8F290-F1
#
_cell.length_a   1.000
_cell.length_b   1.000
_cell.length_c   1.000
_cell.angle_alpha   90.00
_cell.angle_beta   90.00
_cell.angle_gamma   90.00
#
_symmetry.space_group_name_H-M   'P 1'
#
loop_
_entity.id
_entity.type
_entity.pdbx_description
1 polymer ?
#
loop_
_entity_poly.entity_id
_entity_poly.type
_entity_poly.pdbx_seq_one_letter_code
_entity_poly.pdbx_strand_id
1 'polypeptide(L)'
;LSETSIVVEGSGGNTRRHSAIGTKGEYGRSRSSPSSPVNVGSMMEERRMPEAPPRWIPDGDAPRCMACASSFTPFRRRHHCRNCGGVFCGGCSSASAPLPKYGLTKAVRVCRECFVREVGV
;
A
#
# COMPACT_ATOMS: atom_id res chain seq x y z
N LEU A 1 -41.91 -31.03 -9.43
CA LEU A 1 -41.17 -32.16 -8.82
C LEU A 1 -39.80 -31.59 -8.46
N SER A 2 -39.74 -30.99 -7.26
CA SER A 2 -39.03 -31.52 -6.08
C SER A 2 -37.52 -31.35 -6.23
N GLU A 3 -36.96 -30.22 -5.80
CA GLU A 3 -36.39 -30.04 -4.44
C GLU A 3 -35.46 -31.20 -4.03
N THR A 4 -34.17 -30.90 -3.92
CA THR A 4 -33.33 -31.43 -2.84
C THR A 4 -32.32 -30.37 -2.42
N SER A 5 -32.61 -29.74 -1.29
CA SER A 5 -31.67 -29.08 -0.40
C SER A 5 -30.66 -30.10 0.16
N ILE A 6 -29.50 -29.63 0.65
CA ILE A 6 -28.95 -29.93 1.99
C ILE A 6 -27.60 -29.20 2.14
N VAL A 7 -27.52 -28.42 3.23
CA VAL A 7 -26.35 -27.75 3.80
C VAL A 7 -25.53 -28.72 4.66
N VAL A 8 -24.22 -28.51 4.77
CA VAL A 8 -23.43 -29.01 5.92
C VAL A 8 -22.31 -28.03 6.25
N GLU A 9 -22.40 -27.48 7.47
CA GLU A 9 -21.37 -26.69 8.14
C GLU A 9 -20.20 -27.58 8.60
N GLY A 10 -18.99 -27.02 8.65
CA GLY A 10 -17.79 -27.68 9.15
C GLY A 10 -16.92 -26.73 9.96
N SER A 11 -17.16 -26.72 11.27
CA SER A 11 -16.43 -25.97 12.30
C SER A 11 -14.98 -26.43 12.52
N GLY A 12 -14.12 -25.49 12.92
CA GLY A 12 -13.21 -25.69 14.06
C GLY A 12 -11.73 -25.90 13.77
N GLY A 13 -10.88 -25.07 14.40
CA GLY A 13 -9.43 -25.35 14.48
C GLY A 13 -8.53 -24.20 14.95
N ASN A 14 -8.86 -23.51 16.05
CA ASN A 14 -7.95 -22.55 16.70
C ASN A 14 -7.02 -23.31 17.67
N THR A 15 -5.72 -23.35 17.40
CA THR A 15 -4.72 -23.84 18.36
C THR A 15 -3.91 -22.68 18.91
N ARG A 16 -4.34 -22.13 20.05
CA ARG A 16 -3.46 -21.45 20.98
C ARG A 16 -2.58 -22.48 21.68
N ARG A 17 -1.27 -22.25 21.73
CA ARG A 17 -0.42 -22.73 22.82
C ARG A 17 0.43 -21.58 23.33
N HIS A 18 0.21 -21.25 24.60
CA HIS A 18 1.06 -20.40 25.41
C HIS A 18 2.13 -21.26 26.12
N SER A 19 3.21 -20.57 26.53
CA SER A 19 4.07 -20.80 27.70
C SER A 19 5.46 -21.44 27.48
N ALA A 20 6.48 -20.64 27.83
CA ALA A 20 7.61 -20.96 28.72
C ALA A 20 8.51 -19.69 28.82
N ILE A 21 8.24 -18.76 29.75
CA ILE A 21 8.94 -18.59 31.04
C ILE A 21 10.27 -19.36 31.14
N GLY A 22 11.39 -18.64 31.00
CA GLY A 22 12.75 -19.11 31.30
C GLY A 22 13.50 -18.02 32.06
N THR A 23 13.83 -18.31 33.31
CA THR A 23 14.39 -17.38 34.30
C THR A 23 15.92 -17.32 34.27
N LYS A 24 16.42 -16.09 34.38
CA LYS A 24 17.62 -15.61 35.10
C LYS A 24 19.02 -16.17 34.77
N GLY A 25 19.92 -15.23 34.47
CA GLY A 25 21.38 -15.35 34.50
C GLY A 25 22.01 -13.97 34.48
N GLU A 26 22.08 -13.32 35.64
CA GLU A 26 22.86 -12.12 35.95
C GLU A 26 24.37 -12.46 35.94
N TYR A 27 25.30 -11.49 35.85
CA TYR A 27 26.59 -11.31 36.59
C TYR A 27 27.61 -10.43 35.81
N GLY A 28 27.69 -9.13 36.14
CA GLY A 28 28.90 -8.27 36.06
C GLY A 28 29.39 -7.80 34.67
N ARG A 29 30.07 -6.65 34.48
CA ARG A 29 30.76 -5.76 35.42
C ARG A 29 31.17 -4.45 34.69
N SER A 30 30.76 -3.31 35.25
CA SER A 30 31.52 -2.06 35.46
C SER A 30 32.17 -1.24 34.31
N ARG A 31 31.89 0.08 34.39
CA ARG A 31 32.70 1.27 34.02
C ARG A 31 32.73 1.60 32.52
N SER A 32 32.56 2.83 32.04
CA SER A 32 32.59 4.17 32.64
C SER A 32 32.07 5.18 31.60
N SER A 33 31.23 6.14 32.01
CA SER A 33 31.02 7.41 31.28
C SER A 33 32.35 8.18 31.24
N PRO A 34 32.70 8.93 30.18
CA PRO A 34 31.96 10.13 29.82
C PRO A 34 31.89 10.42 28.31
N SER A 35 30.76 10.96 27.86
CA SER A 35 30.76 11.77 26.64
C SER A 35 29.71 12.86 26.78
N SER A 36 30.20 14.09 26.64
CA SER A 36 29.52 15.37 26.60
C SER A 36 28.12 15.35 25.99
N PRO A 37 27.25 16.33 26.32
CA PRO A 37 25.99 16.48 25.62
C PRO A 37 26.30 16.90 24.18
N VAL A 38 26.31 15.93 23.26
CA VAL A 38 26.13 16.26 21.85
C VAL A 38 24.71 16.80 21.74
N ASN A 39 24.60 18.11 21.58
CA ASN A 39 23.39 18.72 21.06
C ASN A 39 23.26 18.28 19.60
N VAL A 40 22.88 17.02 19.39
CA VAL A 40 22.25 16.61 18.15
C VAL A 40 20.86 17.18 18.24
N GLY A 41 20.71 18.40 17.72
CA GLY A 41 19.41 18.96 17.41
C GLY A 41 18.67 17.90 16.62
N SER A 42 17.77 17.22 17.31
CA SER A 42 16.88 16.21 16.76
C SER A 42 15.93 16.95 15.84
N MET A 43 16.39 17.23 14.62
CA MET A 43 15.51 17.40 13.49
C MET A 43 14.94 16.01 13.21
N MET A 44 14.08 15.56 14.13
CA MET A 44 13.06 14.59 13.80
C MET A 44 12.26 15.28 12.71
N GLU A 45 12.61 14.98 11.46
CA GLU A 45 11.65 15.03 10.37
C GLU A 45 10.41 14.33 10.95
N GLU A 46 9.42 15.12 11.31
CA GLU A 46 8.14 14.69 11.84
C GLU A 46 7.75 13.47 11.01
N ARG A 47 7.74 12.28 11.62
CA ARG A 47 7.55 11.01 10.89
C ARG A 47 6.08 10.92 10.48
N ARG A 48 5.65 11.81 9.58
CA ARG A 48 4.34 11.80 8.96
C ARG A 48 4.25 10.46 8.26
N MET A 49 3.49 9.57 8.90
CA MET A 49 3.26 8.24 8.40
C MET A 49 2.72 8.38 6.97
N PRO A 50 3.24 7.58 6.01
CA PRO A 50 2.71 7.62 4.66
C PRO A 50 1.19 7.48 4.67
N GLU A 51 0.52 8.34 3.92
CA GLU A 51 -0.91 8.24 3.70
C GLU A 51 -1.21 6.90 3.01
N ALA A 52 -2.37 6.32 3.32
CA ALA A 52 -2.79 5.11 2.63
C ALA A 52 -3.06 5.42 1.14
N PRO A 53 -2.55 4.62 0.19
CA PRO A 53 -2.91 4.77 -1.22
C PRO A 53 -4.43 4.68 -1.42
N PRO A 54 -4.98 5.34 -2.45
CA PRO A 54 -6.39 5.21 -2.78
C PRO A 54 -6.73 3.77 -3.16
N ARG A 55 -7.96 3.36 -2.86
CA ARG A 55 -8.48 2.09 -3.35
C ARG A 55 -8.55 2.12 -4.87
N TRP A 56 -8.15 1.03 -5.50
CA TRP A 56 -8.30 0.86 -6.94
C TRP A 56 -9.73 0.48 -7.28
N ILE A 57 -10.25 1.08 -8.34
CA ILE A 57 -11.56 0.71 -8.85
C ILE A 57 -11.45 -0.70 -9.47
N PRO A 58 -12.31 -1.66 -9.07
CA PRO A 58 -12.32 -2.99 -9.65
C PRO A 58 -12.55 -2.97 -11.17
N ASP A 59 -11.95 -3.92 -11.87
CA ASP A 59 -12.04 -3.99 -13.33
C ASP A 59 -13.48 -4.12 -13.86
N GLY A 60 -14.37 -4.78 -13.09
CA GLY A 60 -15.79 -4.93 -13.42
C GLY A 60 -16.57 -3.61 -13.39
N ASP A 61 -16.13 -2.67 -12.55
CA ASP A 61 -16.77 -1.36 -12.37
C ASP A 61 -16.21 -0.30 -13.33
N ALA A 62 -15.21 -0.67 -14.14
CA ALA A 62 -14.56 0.19 -15.13
C ALA A 62 -14.58 -0.45 -16.52
N PRO A 63 -15.73 -0.42 -17.23
CA PRO A 63 -15.84 -0.95 -18.60
C PRO A 63 -15.12 -0.06 -19.64
N ARG A 64 -14.86 1.20 -19.31
CA ARG A 64 -14.27 2.20 -20.22
C ARG A 64 -13.15 2.97 -19.53
N CYS A 65 -12.20 3.47 -20.31
CA CYS A 65 -11.15 4.35 -19.83
C CYS A 65 -11.75 5.61 -19.19
N MET A 66 -11.35 5.94 -17.96
CA MET A 66 -11.90 7.09 -17.22
C MET A 66 -11.43 8.45 -17.75
N ALA A 67 -10.50 8.49 -18.72
CA ALA A 67 -10.09 9.72 -19.38
C ALA A 67 -10.66 9.85 -20.81
N CYS A 68 -10.45 8.85 -21.67
CA CYS A 68 -10.85 8.93 -23.09
C CYS A 68 -12.15 8.20 -23.43
N ALA A 69 -12.85 7.63 -22.44
CA ALA A 69 -14.11 6.91 -22.58
C ALA A 69 -14.11 5.70 -23.53
N SER A 70 -12.96 5.30 -24.11
CA SER A 70 -12.89 4.13 -24.95
C SER A 70 -13.07 2.84 -24.13
N SER A 71 -13.87 1.90 -24.65
CA SER A 71 -14.06 0.58 -24.06
C SER A 71 -12.77 -0.22 -23.99
N PHE A 72 -12.57 -0.94 -22.88
CA PHE A 72 -11.47 -1.88 -22.78
C PHE A 72 -11.74 -3.13 -23.62
N THR A 73 -10.67 -3.69 -24.17
CA THR A 73 -10.70 -4.90 -25.00
C THR A 73 -9.48 -5.78 -24.63
N PRO A 74 -9.37 -7.02 -25.10
CA PRO A 74 -8.17 -7.84 -24.85
C PRO A 74 -6.85 -7.16 -25.29
N PHE A 75 -6.92 -6.28 -26.30
CA PHE A 75 -5.78 -5.50 -26.80
C PHE A 75 -5.66 -4.11 -26.15
N ARG A 76 -6.78 -3.50 -25.71
CA ARG A 76 -6.79 -2.27 -24.89
C ARG A 76 -6.97 -2.64 -23.43
N ARG A 77 -5.86 -2.99 -22.78
CA ARG A 77 -5.83 -3.44 -21.38
C ARG A 77 -6.09 -2.28 -20.39
N ARG A 78 -6.57 -2.65 -19.20
CA ARG A 78 -6.78 -1.75 -18.06
C ARG A 78 -5.47 -1.46 -17.34
N HIS A 79 -5.32 -0.23 -16.88
CA HIS A 79 -4.19 0.21 -16.07
C HIS A 79 -4.66 1.15 -14.96
N HIS A 80 -4.27 0.85 -13.73
CA HIS A 80 -4.64 1.68 -12.59
C HIS A 80 -3.65 2.84 -12.38
N CYS A 81 -4.19 4.01 -12.10
CA CYS A 81 -3.41 5.14 -11.61
C CYS A 81 -3.08 4.94 -10.12
N ARG A 82 -1.79 4.96 -9.75
CA ARG A 82 -1.39 4.78 -8.35
C ARG A 82 -1.74 5.97 -7.46
N ASN A 83 -2.06 7.13 -8.04
CA ASN A 83 -2.38 8.35 -7.29
C ASN A 83 -3.87 8.55 -7.02
N CYS A 84 -4.75 8.19 -7.97
CA CYS A 84 -6.21 8.36 -7.82
C CYS A 84 -7.01 7.04 -7.79
N GLY A 85 -6.38 5.89 -8.07
CA GLY A 85 -7.05 4.58 -8.08
C GLY A 85 -7.93 4.29 -9.31
N GLY A 86 -8.13 5.27 -10.19
CA GLY A 86 -8.93 5.11 -11.41
C GLY A 86 -8.30 4.19 -12.46
N VAL A 87 -9.10 3.78 -13.44
CA VAL A 87 -8.74 2.82 -14.50
C VAL A 87 -8.64 3.50 -15.86
N PHE A 88 -7.51 3.32 -16.52
CA PHE A 88 -7.13 4.02 -17.75
C PHE A 88 -6.57 3.05 -18.80
N CYS A 89 -6.61 3.44 -20.07
CA CYS A 89 -5.86 2.74 -21.11
C CYS A 89 -4.36 3.14 -21.06
N GLY A 90 -3.51 2.40 -21.80
CA GLY A 90 -2.07 2.64 -21.82
C GLY A 90 -1.70 4.07 -22.24
N GLY A 91 -2.41 4.64 -23.22
CA GLY A 91 -2.17 6.01 -23.69
C GLY A 91 -2.58 7.11 -22.70
N CYS A 92 -3.65 6.89 -21.91
CA CYS A 92 -4.11 7.85 -20.90
C CYS A 92 -3.34 7.75 -19.57
N SER A 93 -2.49 6.74 -19.43
CA SER A 93 -1.67 6.49 -18.24
C SER A 93 -0.22 6.18 -18.60
N SER A 94 0.31 6.78 -19.67
CA SER A 94 1.65 6.49 -20.19
C SER A 94 2.79 7.03 -19.33
N ALA A 95 2.49 7.93 -18.38
CA ALA A 95 3.48 8.60 -17.55
C ALA A 95 3.65 7.90 -16.18
N SER A 96 4.77 8.20 -15.52
CA SER A 96 5.06 7.73 -14.16
C SER A 96 5.59 8.88 -13.30
N ALA A 97 5.18 8.94 -12.04
CA ALA A 97 5.62 9.95 -11.08
C ALA A 97 5.90 9.29 -9.72
N PRO A 98 6.87 9.77 -8.93
CA PRO A 98 7.00 9.35 -7.53
C PRO A 98 5.79 9.85 -6.74
N LEU A 99 5.34 9.07 -5.74
CA LEU A 99 4.26 9.46 -4.81
C LEU A 99 4.75 9.33 -3.36
N PRO A 100 5.63 10.24 -2.88
CA PRO A 100 6.22 10.15 -1.54
C PRO A 100 5.18 10.16 -0.42
N LYS A 101 4.04 10.86 -0.63
CA LYS A 101 2.91 10.87 0.31
C LYS A 101 2.35 9.49 0.62
N TYR A 102 2.50 8.52 -0.30
CA TYR A 102 2.10 7.13 -0.11
C TYR A 102 3.29 6.18 0.17
N GLY A 103 4.48 6.73 0.44
CA GLY A 103 5.70 5.95 0.62
C GLY A 103 6.27 5.36 -0.69
N LEU A 104 5.74 5.76 -1.85
CA LEU A 104 6.18 5.28 -3.16
C LEU A 104 7.24 6.24 -3.73
N THR A 105 8.47 6.10 -3.26
CA THR A 105 9.59 6.98 -3.66
C THR A 105 10.09 6.74 -5.08
N LYS A 106 9.88 5.53 -5.63
CA LYS A 106 10.15 5.21 -7.04
C LYS A 106 8.98 5.67 -7.91
N ALA A 107 9.27 6.11 -9.13
CA ALA A 107 8.23 6.51 -10.08
C ALA A 107 7.28 5.35 -10.39
N VAL A 108 5.99 5.59 -10.24
CA VAL A 108 4.91 4.63 -10.49
C VAL A 108 3.92 5.19 -11.50
N ARG A 109 3.23 4.30 -12.23
CA ARG A 109 2.27 4.68 -13.26
C ARG A 109 1.16 5.59 -12.71
N VAL A 110 0.91 6.70 -13.41
CA VAL A 110 -0.17 7.64 -13.10
C VAL A 110 -0.93 8.01 -14.38
N CYS A 111 -2.19 8.43 -14.24
CA CYS A 111 -2.90 9.05 -15.36
C CYS A 111 -2.30 10.42 -15.68
N ARG A 112 -2.59 10.97 -16.88
CA ARG A 112 -2.08 12.28 -17.31
C ARG A 112 -2.40 13.40 -16.31
N GLU A 113 -3.63 13.45 -15.79
CA GLU A 113 -4.01 14.47 -14.79
C GLU A 113 -3.19 14.36 -13.51
N CYS A 114 -3.02 13.15 -12.98
CA CYS A 114 -2.21 12.93 -11.79
C CYS A 114 -0.73 13.23 -12.06
N PHE A 115 -0.22 12.98 -13.27
CA PHE A 115 1.14 13.35 -13.62
C PHE A 115 1.35 14.87 -13.54
N VAL A 116 0.43 15.67 -14.11
CA VAL A 116 0.48 17.15 -14.02
C VAL A 116 0.46 17.61 -12.56
N ARG A 117 -0.40 17.03 -11.72
CA ARG A 117 -0.50 17.40 -10.29
C ARG A 117 0.76 17.08 -9.48
N GLU A 118 1.43 15.96 -9.76
CA GLU A 118 2.59 15.52 -8.96
C GLU A 118 3.93 16.05 -9.49
N VAL A 119 4.03 16.39 -10.78
CA VAL A 119 5.29 16.84 -11.42
C VAL A 119 5.28 18.33 -11.76
N GLY A 120 4.11 18.97 -11.87
CA GLY A 120 4.02 20.43 -12.03
C GLY A 120 4.53 20.95 -13.37
N VAL A 121 4.12 20.32 -14.48
CA VAL A 121 4.35 20.84 -15.85
C VAL A 121 3.27 21.83 -16.27
#